data_AF-A0A094GK91-F1
#
_entry.id   AF-A0A094GK91-F1
#
_cell.length_a   1.000
_cell.length_b   1.000
_cell.length_c   1.000
_cell.angle_alpha   90.00
_cell.angle_beta   90.00
_cell.angle_gamma   90.00
#
_symmetry.space_group_name_H-M   'P 1'
#
loop_
_entity.id
_entity.type
_entity.pdbx_description
1 polymer ?
#
loop_
_entity_poly.entity_id
_entity_poly.type
_entity_poly.pdbx_seq_one_letter_code
_entity_poly.pdbx_strand_id
1 'polypeptide(L)'
;MVSSAGVCWTLADDFAQWWAEGEVVTGKEKGVGSVGSVTPISPESTAAVAPTPGPMEQVTCPSLVEEASHAAVTAQTSGSSRDSGSPLFSIRPSPKGGMGAFALSDIAESTVIMKELALFLATDGKGHLAEELEKLSVEERTEFSKLACYELLDRDRDTAIFKTNRFRTGSSSGIFLVASRFNHSCNPVIRYSYDYSNRQLIFSTKRDVKEGEELTIMYTPNSQYLSMDYGFLCDCGVCDPPLKVPVYYDRWADKVPHETDDW
;
A
#
# COMPACT_ATOMS: atom_id res chain seq x y z
N MET A 1 -36.32 21.02 6.92
CA MET A 1 -35.68 19.80 7.47
C MET A 1 -34.46 19.52 6.62
N VAL A 2 -33.32 19.31 7.26
CA VAL A 2 -31.99 19.37 6.66
C VAL A 2 -31.70 18.11 5.84
N SER A 3 -31.12 18.34 4.67
CA SER A 3 -30.63 17.35 3.70
C SER A 3 -29.52 16.48 4.31
N SER A 4 -29.70 15.16 4.29
CA SER A 4 -28.67 14.18 4.60
C SER A 4 -27.90 13.85 3.33
N ALA A 5 -26.91 14.69 3.00
CA ALA A 5 -25.89 14.35 2.01
C ALA A 5 -24.97 13.27 2.61
N GLY A 6 -25.29 12.00 2.34
CA GLY A 6 -24.37 10.90 2.59
C GLY A 6 -23.34 10.84 1.48
N VAL A 7 -22.23 11.56 1.65
CA VAL A 7 -21.03 11.39 0.83
C VAL A 7 -20.00 10.67 1.70
N CYS A 8 -19.77 9.39 1.42
CA CYS A 8 -18.62 8.65 1.95
C CYS A 8 -18.27 7.56 0.93
N TRP A 9 -17.36 7.86 0.02
CA TRP A 9 -16.73 6.87 -0.84
C TRP A 9 -15.27 7.24 -1.01
N THR A 10 -14.39 6.60 -0.25
CA THR A 10 -13.00 6.38 -0.65
C THR A 10 -12.60 4.98 -0.17
N LEU A 11 -12.52 4.05 -1.11
CA LEU A 11 -11.79 2.79 -1.00
C LEU A 11 -11.57 2.35 -2.45
N ALA A 12 -10.38 2.75 -2.92
CA ALA A 12 -9.76 2.58 -4.24
C ALA A 12 -10.67 2.87 -5.44
N ASP A 13 -10.56 4.07 -6.02
CA ASP A 13 -11.19 4.38 -7.31
C ASP A 13 -10.53 3.63 -8.47
N ASP A 14 -11.24 3.52 -9.59
CA ASP A 14 -10.71 3.00 -10.83
C ASP A 14 -9.72 4.03 -11.41
N PHE A 15 -8.42 3.80 -11.21
CA PHE A 15 -7.37 4.75 -11.57
C PHE A 15 -7.10 4.86 -13.08
N ALA A 16 -7.85 4.15 -13.94
CA ALA A 16 -7.77 4.35 -15.38
C ALA A 16 -8.17 5.78 -15.81
N GLN A 17 -8.99 6.49 -15.01
CA GLN A 17 -9.52 7.81 -15.38
C GLN A 17 -8.60 9.00 -15.10
N TRP A 18 -7.55 8.87 -14.30
CA TRP A 18 -6.75 10.03 -13.84
C TRP A 18 -5.54 10.38 -14.71
N TRP A 19 -5.37 9.69 -15.85
CA TRP A 19 -4.30 9.97 -16.80
C TRP A 19 -4.77 10.64 -18.10
N ALA A 20 -6.04 11.05 -18.15
CA ALA A 20 -6.62 11.67 -19.34
C ALA A 20 -6.50 13.21 -19.41
N GLU A 21 -6.02 13.89 -18.37
CA GLU A 21 -5.87 15.36 -18.40
C GLU A 21 -4.39 15.77 -18.36
N GLY A 22 -3.83 15.87 -19.57
CA GLY A 22 -2.60 16.62 -19.84
C GLY A 22 -2.86 18.12 -19.96
N GLU A 23 -1.75 18.88 -19.98
CA GLU A 23 -1.62 20.33 -20.14
C GLU A 23 -1.93 21.22 -18.94
N VAL A 24 -0.91 21.44 -18.10
CA VAL A 24 -0.77 22.74 -17.44
C VAL A 24 0.02 23.65 -18.38
N VAL A 25 -0.72 24.54 -19.03
CA VAL A 25 -0.23 25.68 -19.80
C VAL A 25 0.74 26.51 -18.95
N THR A 26 1.93 26.72 -19.50
CA THR A 26 2.89 27.71 -18.99
C THR A 26 2.44 29.12 -19.38
N GLY A 27 2.44 30.04 -18.42
CA GLY A 27 2.50 31.48 -18.70
C GLY A 27 1.58 32.37 -17.87
N LYS A 28 2.17 33.12 -16.94
CA LYS A 28 2.27 34.59 -17.07
C LYS A 28 3.11 35.20 -15.95
N GLU A 29 4.22 35.81 -16.36
CA GLU A 29 4.91 36.83 -15.59
C GLU A 29 4.02 38.08 -15.43
N LYS A 30 4.11 38.72 -14.26
CA LYS A 30 3.97 40.18 -14.09
C LYS A 30 4.82 40.60 -12.89
N GLY A 31 5.70 41.55 -13.11
CA GLY A 31 6.69 42.00 -12.14
C GLY A 31 6.35 43.27 -11.37
N VAL A 32 7.38 43.63 -10.59
CA VAL A 32 7.77 44.93 -10.03
C VAL A 32 7.24 45.31 -8.64
N GLY A 33 8.21 45.48 -7.72
CA GLY A 33 8.10 46.19 -6.46
C GLY A 33 9.40 46.15 -5.66
N SER A 34 10.38 46.98 -6.03
CA SER A 34 11.67 47.19 -5.32
C SER A 34 11.47 48.07 -4.09
N VAL A 35 12.02 47.68 -2.92
CA VAL A 35 12.54 48.61 -1.90
C VAL A 35 13.61 47.93 -1.02
N GLY A 36 14.77 48.57 -0.87
CA GLY A 36 15.47 48.69 0.43
C GLY A 36 16.63 47.76 0.76
N SER A 37 17.85 48.16 0.36
CA SER A 37 19.12 47.70 0.92
C SER A 37 19.30 48.20 2.36
N VAL A 38 19.56 47.28 3.31
CA VAL A 38 20.26 47.55 4.57
C VAL A 38 21.04 46.29 4.99
N THR A 39 22.38 46.35 4.93
CA THR A 39 23.28 45.51 5.75
C THR A 39 23.46 46.19 7.11
N PRO A 40 23.49 45.43 8.22
CA PRO A 40 24.77 45.33 8.92
C PRO A 40 25.05 44.00 9.68
N ILE A 41 26.35 43.67 9.69
CA ILE A 41 27.19 43.19 10.82
C ILE A 41 26.86 41.83 11.47
N SER A 42 27.79 40.88 11.29
CA SER A 42 27.99 39.68 12.11
C SER A 42 28.41 40.02 13.56
N PRO A 43 28.04 39.14 14.51
CA PRO A 43 28.95 38.83 15.61
C PRO A 43 29.31 37.34 15.66
N GLU A 44 30.34 37.10 16.44
CA GLU A 44 31.22 35.94 16.47
C GLU A 44 30.58 34.60 16.86
N SER A 45 31.26 33.58 16.34
CA SER A 45 31.35 32.22 16.85
C SER A 45 31.49 32.16 18.38
N THR A 46 30.53 31.51 19.03
CA THR A 46 30.81 30.68 20.21
C THR A 46 30.23 29.29 19.98
N ALA A 47 31.14 28.33 19.78
CA ALA A 47 30.85 26.92 19.76
C ALA A 47 30.24 26.48 21.10
N ALA A 48 29.04 25.91 21.04
CA ALA A 48 28.52 25.03 22.07
C ALA A 48 28.14 23.72 21.38
N VAL A 49 28.88 22.66 21.72
CA VAL A 49 28.67 21.29 21.25
C VAL A 49 27.28 20.84 21.68
N ALA A 50 26.40 20.60 20.71
CA ALA A 50 25.15 19.90 20.95
C ALA A 50 25.45 18.42 21.28
N PRO A 51 24.82 17.81 22.29
CA PRO A 51 25.01 16.40 22.56
C PRO A 51 24.44 15.58 21.41
N THR A 52 25.30 14.77 20.79
CA THR A 52 24.96 13.75 19.81
C THR A 52 23.87 12.84 20.38
N PRO A 53 22.70 12.68 19.74
CA PRO A 53 21.80 11.61 20.09
C PRO A 53 22.51 10.29 19.76
N GLY A 54 22.75 9.47 20.79
CA GLY A 54 23.32 8.14 20.61
C GLY A 54 22.42 7.28 19.71
N PRO A 55 22.98 6.25 19.05
CA PRO A 55 22.17 5.32 18.29
C PRO A 55 21.18 4.64 19.25
N MET A 56 19.90 4.81 18.96
CA MET A 56 18.82 4.11 19.64
C MET A 56 18.93 2.63 19.28
N GLU A 57 19.37 1.85 20.26
CA GLU A 57 19.52 0.40 20.20
C GLU A 57 18.13 -0.24 20.14
N GLN A 58 17.74 -0.74 18.95
CA GLN A 58 16.56 -1.59 18.83
C GLN A 58 16.83 -2.90 19.56
N VAL A 59 16.17 -3.07 20.71
CA VAL A 59 16.06 -4.35 21.40
C VAL A 59 15.25 -5.30 20.52
N THR A 60 15.95 -6.21 19.87
CA THR A 60 15.35 -7.33 19.14
C THR A 60 14.88 -8.39 20.13
N CYS A 61 13.57 -8.57 20.21
CA CYS A 61 12.98 -9.73 20.89
C CYS A 61 13.06 -10.95 19.94
N PRO A 62 13.65 -12.08 20.35
CA PRO A 62 13.80 -13.24 19.50
C PRO A 62 12.50 -14.05 19.49
N SER A 63 11.89 -14.25 18.32
CA SER A 63 10.96 -15.36 18.14
C SER A 63 11.14 -16.04 16.79
N LEU A 64 11.76 -17.21 16.90
CA LEU A 64 11.53 -18.43 16.13
C LEU A 64 11.74 -18.33 14.61
N VAL A 65 13.02 -18.54 14.28
CA VAL A 65 13.43 -19.22 13.05
C VAL A 65 12.65 -20.53 12.89
N GLU A 66 11.69 -20.54 11.97
CA GLU A 66 11.42 -21.76 11.21
C GLU A 66 11.98 -21.54 9.81
N GLU A 67 13.01 -22.33 9.50
CA GLU A 67 13.44 -22.59 8.13
C GLU A 67 12.28 -23.23 7.37
N ALA A 68 11.52 -22.42 6.64
CA ALA A 68 10.64 -22.91 5.61
C ALA A 68 11.46 -23.05 4.31
N SER A 69 11.93 -24.27 4.11
CA SER A 69 12.38 -24.87 2.85
C SER A 69 11.67 -24.31 1.62
N HIS A 70 12.46 -24.11 0.56
CA HIS A 70 12.05 -23.87 -0.83
C HIS A 70 10.79 -24.66 -1.21
N ALA A 71 9.64 -24.00 -1.21
CA ALA A 71 8.44 -24.45 -1.92
C ALA A 71 8.09 -23.34 -2.92
N ALA A 72 8.49 -23.56 -4.16
CA ALA A 72 8.04 -22.76 -5.28
C ALA A 72 6.50 -22.83 -5.33
N VAL A 73 5.83 -21.71 -5.05
CA VAL A 73 4.41 -21.54 -5.31
C VAL A 73 4.23 -21.58 -6.82
N THR A 74 3.98 -22.78 -7.34
CA THR A 74 3.61 -22.97 -8.74
C THR A 74 2.11 -22.73 -8.83
N ALA A 75 1.72 -21.47 -8.98
CA ALA A 75 0.38 -21.14 -9.44
C ALA A 75 0.18 -21.78 -10.83
N GLN A 76 -0.92 -22.52 -10.99
CA GLN A 76 -1.20 -23.30 -12.18
C GLN A 76 -1.32 -22.38 -13.40
N THR A 77 -0.29 -22.36 -14.23
CA THR A 77 -0.32 -21.75 -15.56
C THR A 77 -1.01 -22.72 -16.53
N SER A 78 -2.33 -22.62 -16.67
CA SER A 78 -3.03 -23.27 -17.77
C SER A 78 -3.10 -22.33 -18.98
N GLY A 79 -2.14 -22.47 -19.89
CA GLY A 79 -2.34 -22.15 -21.32
C GLY A 79 -1.64 -20.90 -21.90
N SER A 80 -0.40 -21.11 -22.37
CA SER A 80 0.23 -20.50 -23.57
C SER A 80 0.79 -19.06 -23.51
N SER A 81 1.96 -18.91 -22.89
CA SER A 81 3.19 -18.51 -23.61
C SER A 81 4.38 -18.77 -22.69
N ARG A 82 5.37 -19.55 -23.16
CA ARG A 82 6.66 -19.72 -22.46
C ARG A 82 7.41 -18.40 -22.53
N ASP A 83 7.26 -17.58 -21.50
CA ASP A 83 8.27 -16.58 -21.19
C ASP A 83 9.27 -17.24 -20.26
N SER A 84 10.34 -17.78 -20.84
CA SER A 84 11.45 -18.43 -20.12
C SER A 84 12.38 -17.39 -19.49
N GLY A 85 11.82 -16.30 -18.96
CA GLY A 85 12.54 -15.28 -18.22
C GLY A 85 12.69 -15.67 -16.75
N SER A 86 13.81 -15.30 -16.14
CA SER A 86 13.93 -15.29 -14.68
C SER A 86 12.83 -14.41 -14.08
N PRO A 87 12.31 -14.73 -12.88
CA PRO A 87 11.33 -13.87 -12.22
C PRO A 87 11.92 -12.46 -12.05
N LEU A 88 11.13 -11.43 -12.37
CA LEU A 88 11.54 -10.02 -12.26
C LEU A 88 11.49 -9.51 -10.82
N PHE A 89 10.71 -10.15 -9.95
CA PHE A 89 10.52 -9.75 -8.57
C PHE A 89 10.25 -10.94 -7.65
N SER A 90 10.39 -10.72 -6.35
CA SER A 90 10.02 -11.67 -5.30
C SER A 90 9.20 -11.01 -4.20
N ILE A 91 8.36 -11.80 -3.53
CA ILE A 91 7.62 -11.37 -2.33
C ILE A 91 8.43 -11.76 -1.09
N ARG A 92 8.73 -10.80 -0.22
CA ARG A 92 9.51 -10.99 1.02
C ARG A 92 9.06 -10.01 2.11
N PRO A 93 9.44 -10.20 3.39
CA PRO A 93 9.12 -9.25 4.45
C PRO A 93 9.54 -7.82 4.10
N SER A 94 8.67 -6.85 4.39
CA SER A 94 8.93 -5.44 4.10
C SER A 94 9.28 -4.65 5.38
N PRO A 95 10.21 -3.67 5.31
CA PRO A 95 10.42 -2.71 6.39
C PRO A 95 9.16 -1.94 6.80
N LYS A 96 8.15 -1.85 5.92
CA LYS A 96 6.84 -1.25 6.19
C LYS A 96 5.93 -2.12 7.07
N GLY A 97 6.36 -3.33 7.40
CA GLY A 97 5.54 -4.37 8.02
C GLY A 97 4.92 -5.30 6.98
N GLY A 98 4.57 -6.53 7.40
CA GLY A 98 4.00 -7.53 6.50
C GLY A 98 4.95 -7.95 5.37
N MET A 99 4.39 -8.15 4.18
CA MET A 99 5.12 -8.54 2.97
C MET A 99 5.20 -7.38 1.98
N GLY A 100 6.19 -7.41 1.09
CA GLY A 100 6.36 -6.48 -0.02
C GLY A 100 6.90 -7.19 -1.26
N ALA A 101 6.71 -6.58 -2.42
CA ALA A 101 7.29 -7.04 -3.68
C ALA A 101 8.59 -6.29 -3.97
N PHE A 102 9.66 -6.98 -4.35
CA PHE A 102 10.97 -6.37 -4.57
C PHE A 102 11.61 -6.87 -5.86
N ALA A 103 12.20 -5.95 -6.62
CA ALA A 103 12.88 -6.25 -7.88
C ALA A 103 14.08 -7.18 -7.65
N LEU A 104 14.21 -8.21 -8.48
CA LEU A 104 15.33 -9.17 -8.45
C LEU A 104 16.48 -8.78 -9.38
N SER A 105 16.24 -7.81 -10.25
CA SER A 105 17.21 -7.22 -11.16
C SER A 105 16.75 -5.80 -11.52
N ASP A 106 17.56 -5.04 -12.25
CA ASP A 106 17.08 -3.84 -12.91
C ASP A 106 15.91 -4.19 -13.86
N ILE A 107 14.86 -3.36 -13.85
CA ILE A 107 13.66 -3.53 -14.68
C ILE A 107 13.43 -2.22 -15.46
N ALA A 108 13.33 -2.30 -16.78
CA ALA A 108 13.08 -1.14 -17.62
C ALA A 108 11.65 -0.58 -17.43
N GLU A 109 11.46 0.71 -17.70
CA GLU A 109 10.15 1.35 -17.78
C GLU A 109 9.18 0.60 -18.71
N SER A 110 7.89 0.64 -18.37
CA SER A 110 6.79 0.03 -19.15
C SER A 110 6.88 -1.49 -19.31
N THR A 111 7.71 -2.16 -18.51
CA THR A 111 7.78 -3.62 -18.45
C THR A 111 6.57 -4.17 -17.72
N VAL A 112 5.85 -5.13 -18.33
CA VAL A 112 4.80 -5.89 -17.65
C VAL A 112 5.46 -6.92 -16.75
N ILE A 113 5.35 -6.73 -15.43
CA ILE A 113 6.01 -7.60 -14.44
C ILE A 113 5.13 -8.78 -14.03
N MET A 114 3.81 -8.64 -14.17
CA MET A 114 2.84 -9.63 -13.73
C MET A 114 1.51 -9.46 -14.44
N LYS A 115 0.85 -10.59 -14.74
CA LYS A 115 -0.58 -10.67 -15.04
C LYS A 115 -1.18 -11.72 -14.12
N GLU A 116 -2.19 -11.36 -13.34
CA GLU A 116 -2.76 -12.23 -12.31
C GLU A 116 -4.27 -12.39 -12.51
N LEU A 117 -4.75 -13.63 -12.55
CA LEU A 117 -6.18 -13.92 -12.55
C LEU A 117 -6.77 -13.64 -11.16
N ALA A 118 -7.98 -13.11 -11.13
CA ALA A 118 -8.70 -12.93 -9.87
C ALA A 118 -8.96 -14.30 -9.23
N LEU A 119 -8.67 -14.43 -7.93
CA LEU A 119 -9.10 -15.57 -7.12
C LEU A 119 -10.63 -15.67 -7.15
N PHE A 120 -11.29 -14.53 -6.91
CA PHE A 120 -12.73 -14.35 -7.11
C PHE A 120 -13.05 -12.87 -7.34
N LEU A 121 -14.26 -12.59 -7.82
CA LEU A 121 -14.82 -11.25 -7.96
C LEU A 121 -16.11 -11.16 -7.15
N ALA A 122 -16.23 -10.18 -6.27
CA ALA A 122 -17.43 -9.94 -5.48
C ALA A 122 -17.88 -8.47 -5.59
N THR A 123 -19.17 -8.23 -5.47
CA THR A 123 -19.72 -6.88 -5.33
C THR A 123 -19.93 -6.57 -3.84
N ASP A 124 -20.16 -5.30 -3.50
CA ASP A 124 -20.57 -4.90 -2.14
C ASP A 124 -22.04 -5.28 -1.82
N GLY A 125 -22.68 -6.07 -2.69
CA GLY A 125 -24.03 -6.58 -2.49
C GLY A 125 -24.10 -7.52 -1.27
N LYS A 126 -25.18 -7.40 -0.49
CA LYS A 126 -25.38 -8.23 0.71
C LYS A 126 -25.34 -9.71 0.34
N GLY A 127 -24.43 -10.46 0.96
CA GLY A 127 -24.28 -11.92 0.76
C GLY A 127 -23.36 -12.32 -0.39
N HIS A 128 -23.05 -11.43 -1.34
CA HIS A 128 -22.25 -11.79 -2.52
C HIS A 128 -20.85 -12.27 -2.16
N LEU A 129 -20.18 -11.63 -1.19
CA LEU A 129 -18.87 -12.07 -0.73
C LEU A 129 -18.90 -13.50 -0.18
N ALA A 130 -19.91 -13.82 0.64
CA ALA A 130 -20.05 -15.16 1.22
C ALA A 130 -20.26 -16.23 0.12
N GLU A 131 -21.12 -15.93 -0.87
CA GLU A 131 -21.38 -16.82 -2.01
C GLU A 131 -20.11 -17.10 -2.83
N GLU A 132 -19.25 -16.09 -3.07
CA GLU A 132 -17.99 -16.29 -3.80
C GLU A 132 -16.98 -17.07 -2.97
N LEU A 133 -16.91 -16.80 -1.66
CA LEU A 133 -16.01 -17.50 -0.75
C LEU A 133 -16.37 -18.98 -0.56
N GLU A 134 -17.66 -19.35 -0.69
CA GLU A 134 -18.13 -20.75 -0.66
C GLU A 134 -17.70 -21.56 -1.90
N LYS A 135 -17.37 -20.88 -3.00
CA LYS A 135 -16.92 -21.54 -4.25
C LYS A 135 -15.43 -21.90 -4.23
N LEU A 136 -14.66 -21.30 -3.32
CA LEU A 136 -13.22 -21.52 -3.21
C LEU A 136 -12.90 -22.93 -2.70
N SER A 137 -11.80 -23.49 -3.17
CA SER A 137 -11.20 -24.67 -2.57
C SER A 137 -10.71 -24.38 -1.14
N VAL A 138 -10.44 -25.42 -0.36
CA VAL A 138 -9.89 -25.29 1.00
C VAL A 138 -8.53 -24.58 0.96
N GLU A 139 -7.71 -24.90 -0.04
CA GLU A 139 -6.40 -24.31 -0.27
C GLU A 139 -6.53 -22.83 -0.65
N GLU A 140 -7.42 -22.49 -1.57
CA GLU A 140 -7.72 -21.11 -1.97
C GLU A 140 -8.23 -20.26 -0.81
N ARG A 141 -9.15 -20.81 0.00
CA ARG A 141 -9.66 -20.14 1.20
C ARG A 141 -8.56 -19.94 2.25
N THR A 142 -7.64 -20.90 2.35
CA THR A 142 -6.48 -20.79 3.24
C THR A 142 -5.54 -19.68 2.78
N GLU A 143 -5.23 -19.58 1.48
CA GLU A 143 -4.40 -18.48 0.96
C GLU A 143 -5.07 -17.11 1.10
N PHE A 144 -6.38 -17.02 0.86
CA PHE A 144 -7.17 -15.81 1.13
C PHE A 144 -7.04 -15.36 2.59
N SER A 145 -7.15 -16.30 3.54
CA SER A 145 -7.09 -15.99 4.98
C SER A 145 -5.74 -15.45 5.46
N LYS A 146 -4.67 -15.62 4.66
CA LYS A 146 -3.31 -15.11 4.93
C LYS A 146 -3.09 -13.70 4.39
N LEU A 147 -4.07 -13.09 3.73
CA LEU A 147 -3.99 -11.70 3.28
C LEU A 147 -4.10 -10.73 4.46
N ALA A 148 -3.75 -9.46 4.22
CA ALA A 148 -3.81 -8.44 5.27
C ALA A 148 -5.24 -8.28 5.80
N CYS A 149 -5.40 -8.09 7.11
CA CYS A 149 -6.71 -7.94 7.72
C CYS A 149 -6.71 -6.70 8.62
N TYR A 150 -7.28 -5.59 8.14
CA TYR A 150 -7.55 -4.46 9.03
C TYR A 150 -8.89 -4.66 9.73
N GLU A 151 -8.82 -5.23 10.93
CA GLU A 151 -9.98 -5.70 11.71
C GLU A 151 -10.98 -4.59 12.10
N LEU A 152 -10.62 -3.30 11.95
CA LEU A 152 -11.54 -2.20 12.20
C LEU A 152 -12.49 -1.91 11.04
N LEU A 153 -12.27 -2.49 9.85
CA LEU A 153 -13.14 -2.28 8.68
C LEU A 153 -14.46 -3.05 8.73
N ASP A 154 -14.50 -4.17 9.45
CA ASP A 154 -15.69 -4.99 9.62
C ASP A 154 -15.55 -5.94 10.81
N ARG A 155 -16.69 -6.36 11.39
CA ARG A 155 -16.72 -7.39 12.45
C ARG A 155 -16.50 -8.78 11.86
N ASP A 156 -16.93 -8.99 10.62
CA ASP A 156 -16.68 -10.23 9.90
C ASP A 156 -15.25 -10.21 9.32
N ARG A 157 -14.46 -11.22 9.67
CA ARG A 157 -13.03 -11.27 9.31
C ARG A 157 -12.83 -11.37 7.80
N ASP A 158 -13.65 -12.16 7.11
CA ASP A 158 -13.54 -12.32 5.66
C ASP A 158 -13.88 -11.01 4.93
N THR A 159 -14.89 -10.30 5.43
CA THR A 159 -15.23 -8.96 4.94
C THR A 159 -14.12 -7.95 5.21
N ALA A 160 -13.47 -7.99 6.38
CA ALA A 160 -12.33 -7.13 6.69
C ALA A 160 -11.13 -7.42 5.76
N ILE A 161 -10.79 -8.69 5.53
CA ILE A 161 -9.75 -9.10 4.57
C ILE A 161 -10.10 -8.62 3.17
N PHE A 162 -11.33 -8.89 2.72
CA PHE A 162 -11.79 -8.45 1.40
C PHE A 162 -11.67 -6.94 1.25
N LYS A 163 -12.16 -6.17 2.23
CA LYS A 163 -12.10 -4.71 2.20
C LYS A 163 -10.67 -4.17 2.15
N THR A 164 -9.76 -4.81 2.88
CA THR A 164 -8.34 -4.43 2.97
C THR A 164 -7.56 -4.69 1.67
N ASN A 165 -7.92 -5.73 0.90
CA ASN A 165 -7.08 -6.19 -0.23
C ASN A 165 -7.74 -6.07 -1.61
N ARG A 166 -9.02 -5.68 -1.69
CA ARG A 166 -9.74 -5.69 -2.97
C ARG A 166 -9.24 -4.64 -3.96
N PHE A 167 -9.22 -5.03 -5.22
CA PHE A 167 -9.00 -4.13 -6.36
C PHE A 167 -10.31 -3.90 -7.08
N ARG A 168 -10.68 -2.65 -7.39
CA ARG A 168 -11.86 -2.39 -8.22
C ARG A 168 -11.65 -2.91 -9.64
N THR A 169 -12.66 -3.60 -10.15
CA THR A 169 -12.69 -4.22 -11.49
C THR A 169 -13.98 -3.85 -12.20
N GLY A 170 -14.27 -2.55 -12.31
CA GLY A 170 -15.54 -2.03 -12.81
C GLY A 170 -16.64 -2.02 -11.74
N SER A 171 -17.75 -2.75 -11.98
CA SER A 171 -18.89 -2.81 -11.05
C SER A 171 -18.71 -3.79 -9.88
N SER A 172 -17.61 -4.55 -9.88
CA SER A 172 -17.22 -5.47 -8.81
C SER A 172 -15.81 -5.13 -8.32
N SER A 173 -15.37 -5.83 -7.28
CA SER A 173 -13.97 -5.84 -6.86
C SER A 173 -13.43 -7.27 -6.81
N GLY A 174 -12.13 -7.42 -7.08
CA GLY A 174 -11.46 -8.71 -7.10
C GLY A 174 -10.40 -8.86 -6.03
N ILE A 175 -10.14 -10.10 -5.66
CA ILE A 175 -8.98 -10.48 -4.84
C ILE A 175 -7.94 -11.15 -5.73
N PHE A 176 -6.68 -10.73 -5.53
CA PHE A 176 -5.52 -11.15 -6.29
C PHE A 176 -4.39 -11.42 -5.29
N LEU A 177 -4.00 -12.68 -5.12
CA LEU A 177 -3.17 -13.11 -3.99
C LEU A 177 -1.77 -12.47 -4.01
N VAL A 178 -1.15 -12.34 -5.18
CA VAL A 178 0.18 -11.76 -5.35
C VAL A 178 0.10 -10.24 -5.36
N ALA A 179 -0.83 -9.65 -6.10
CA ALA A 179 -1.02 -8.20 -6.15
C ALA A 179 -1.32 -7.60 -4.75
N SER A 180 -2.02 -8.34 -3.89
CA SER A 180 -2.30 -7.94 -2.50
C SER A 180 -1.06 -7.84 -1.61
N ARG A 181 0.12 -8.25 -2.10
CA ARG A 181 1.41 -8.15 -1.39
C ARG A 181 2.21 -6.90 -1.76
N PHE A 182 1.72 -6.07 -2.69
CA PHE A 182 2.40 -4.83 -3.06
C PHE A 182 2.01 -3.71 -2.11
N ASN A 183 3.00 -3.07 -1.50
CA ASN A 183 2.77 -1.99 -0.54
C ASN A 183 2.41 -0.66 -1.21
N HIS A 184 1.89 0.27 -0.39
CA HIS A 184 1.54 1.61 -0.82
C HIS A 184 2.75 2.54 -0.97
N SER A 185 2.69 3.42 -1.97
CA SER A 185 3.42 4.69 -2.03
C SER A 185 2.54 5.78 -2.65
N CYS A 186 2.63 7.03 -2.16
CA CYS A 186 2.01 8.20 -2.80
C CYS A 186 2.65 8.47 -4.19
N ASN A 187 3.89 8.00 -4.41
CA ASN A 187 4.57 8.02 -5.71
C ASN A 187 4.98 6.59 -6.10
N PRO A 188 4.03 5.77 -6.60
CA PRO A 188 4.28 4.36 -6.87
C PRO A 188 5.14 4.16 -8.11
N VAL A 189 5.89 3.06 -8.13
CA VAL A 189 6.67 2.62 -9.31
C VAL A 189 5.85 1.71 -10.22
N ILE A 190 4.79 1.09 -9.71
CA ILE A 190 3.89 0.25 -10.47
C ILE A 190 2.61 1.01 -10.82
N ARG A 191 2.19 0.91 -12.09
CA ARG A 191 0.81 1.19 -12.52
C ARG A 191 0.11 -0.14 -12.76
N TYR A 192 -1.19 -0.16 -12.56
CA TYR A 192 -2.00 -1.33 -12.85
C TYR A 192 -3.23 -1.02 -13.69
N SER A 193 -3.69 -2.04 -14.41
CA SER A 193 -4.91 -2.01 -15.21
C SER A 193 -5.61 -3.37 -15.13
N TYR A 194 -6.92 -3.41 -15.35
CA TYR A 194 -7.66 -4.66 -15.39
C TYR A 194 -8.07 -5.02 -16.83
N ASP A 195 -7.66 -6.19 -17.31
CA ASP A 195 -8.13 -6.78 -18.56
C ASP A 195 -9.42 -7.55 -18.30
N TYR A 196 -10.54 -6.93 -18.66
CA TYR A 196 -11.88 -7.51 -18.50
C TYR A 196 -12.11 -8.75 -19.36
N SER A 197 -11.44 -8.86 -20.51
CA SER A 197 -11.64 -9.99 -21.44
C SER A 197 -11.01 -11.26 -20.88
N ASN A 198 -9.83 -11.12 -20.27
CA ASN A 198 -9.10 -12.24 -19.67
C ASN A 198 -9.25 -12.34 -18.16
N ARG A 199 -9.97 -11.40 -17.52
CA ARG A 199 -10.15 -11.26 -16.07
C ARG A 199 -8.84 -11.16 -15.29
N GLN A 200 -7.86 -10.42 -15.84
CA GLN A 200 -6.51 -10.33 -15.29
C GLN A 200 -6.18 -8.92 -14.80
N LEU A 201 -5.59 -8.83 -13.62
CA LEU A 201 -4.92 -7.64 -13.14
C LEU A 201 -3.50 -7.61 -13.71
N ILE A 202 -3.13 -6.51 -14.36
CA ILE A 202 -1.85 -6.35 -15.07
C ILE A 202 -1.05 -5.28 -14.37
N PHE A 203 0.16 -5.61 -13.92
CA PHE A 203 1.10 -4.67 -13.29
C PHE A 203 2.24 -4.36 -14.26
N SER A 204 2.56 -3.07 -14.42
CA SER A 204 3.70 -2.62 -15.21
C SER A 204 4.47 -1.49 -14.53
N THR A 205 5.76 -1.39 -14.82
CA THR A 205 6.62 -0.32 -14.30
C THR A 205 6.30 1.03 -14.95
N LYS A 206 6.30 2.10 -14.16
CA LYS A 206 6.11 3.49 -14.62
C LYS A 206 7.42 4.21 -14.95
N ARG A 207 8.54 3.61 -14.57
CA ARG A 207 9.91 4.09 -14.78
C ARG A 207 10.87 2.91 -14.66
N ASP A 208 12.14 3.15 -14.94
CA ASP A 208 13.20 2.21 -14.59
C ASP A 208 13.22 1.95 -13.07
N VAL A 209 13.40 0.68 -12.71
CA VAL A 209 13.48 0.18 -11.33
C VAL A 209 14.83 -0.48 -11.14
N LYS A 210 15.45 -0.25 -9.98
CA LYS A 210 16.73 -0.87 -9.64
C LYS A 210 16.57 -2.19 -8.91
N GLU A 211 17.54 -3.09 -9.08
CA GLU A 211 17.63 -4.31 -8.28
C GLU A 211 17.47 -4.00 -6.78
N GLY A 212 16.64 -4.79 -6.09
CA GLY A 212 16.39 -4.66 -4.66
C GLY A 212 15.35 -3.60 -4.27
N GLU A 213 14.93 -2.73 -5.20
CA GLU A 213 13.91 -1.71 -4.96
C GLU A 213 12.52 -2.33 -4.69
N GLU A 214 11.76 -1.75 -3.76
CA GLU A 214 10.38 -2.19 -3.47
C GLU A 214 9.41 -1.70 -4.55
N LEU A 215 8.68 -2.65 -5.13
CA LEU A 215 7.64 -2.41 -6.11
C LEU A 215 6.35 -2.03 -5.38
N THR A 216 6.01 -0.75 -5.44
CA THR A 216 4.85 -0.18 -4.75
C THR A 216 3.75 0.24 -5.72
N ILE A 217 2.51 0.16 -5.25
CA ILE A 217 1.29 0.65 -5.92
C ILE A 217 0.67 1.80 -5.12
N MET A 218 -0.33 2.48 -5.70
CA MET A 218 -1.12 3.47 -4.98
C MET A 218 -2.45 2.84 -4.54
N TYR A 219 -2.70 2.79 -3.24
CA TYR A 219 -3.97 2.30 -2.68
C TYR A 219 -5.06 3.38 -2.79
N THR A 220 -4.68 4.61 -2.47
CA THR A 220 -5.53 5.79 -2.48
C THR A 220 -4.70 7.01 -2.90
N PRO A 221 -5.27 7.97 -3.65
CA PRO A 221 -4.60 9.23 -3.93
C PRO A 221 -4.56 10.16 -2.70
N ASN A 222 -5.43 9.91 -1.72
CA ASN A 222 -5.60 10.71 -0.53
C ASN A 222 -4.98 9.98 0.66
N SER A 223 -3.70 10.24 0.94
CA SER A 223 -2.93 9.55 1.98
C SER A 223 -3.53 9.64 3.39
N GLN A 224 -4.34 10.66 3.66
CA GLN A 224 -5.05 10.82 4.94
C GLN A 224 -6.00 9.64 5.24
N TYR A 225 -6.57 9.02 4.21
CA TYR A 225 -7.48 7.88 4.38
C TYR A 225 -6.76 6.56 4.66
N LEU A 226 -5.43 6.48 4.50
CA LEU A 226 -4.69 5.24 4.78
C LEU A 226 -4.86 4.75 6.21
N SER A 227 -4.94 5.67 7.18
CA SER A 227 -5.19 5.32 8.57
C SER A 227 -6.58 4.72 8.79
N MET A 228 -7.58 5.25 8.07
CA MET A 228 -8.97 4.82 8.17
C MET A 228 -9.27 3.54 7.40
N ASP A 229 -8.62 3.36 6.25
CA ASP A 229 -8.91 2.27 5.31
C ASP A 229 -7.94 1.10 5.44
N TYR A 230 -6.72 1.33 5.95
CA TYR A 230 -5.66 0.33 6.01
C TYR A 230 -4.92 0.28 7.36
N GLY A 231 -5.20 1.18 8.28
CA GLY A 231 -4.63 1.16 9.63
C GLY A 231 -3.17 1.59 9.74
N PHE A 232 -2.63 2.28 8.73
CA PHE A 232 -1.26 2.80 8.76
C PHE A 232 -1.15 4.25 8.28
N LEU A 233 -0.06 4.89 8.67
CA LEU A 233 0.31 6.23 8.22
C LEU A 233 1.30 6.13 7.05
N CYS A 234 1.14 6.98 6.05
CA CYS A 234 2.05 6.99 4.91
C CYS A 234 3.47 7.41 5.33
N ASP A 235 4.45 6.67 4.85
CA ASP A 235 5.89 6.84 5.10
C ASP A 235 6.68 7.00 3.78
N CYS A 236 6.01 7.28 2.66
CA CYS A 236 6.62 7.28 1.33
C CYS A 236 7.62 8.43 1.06
N GLY A 237 7.82 9.34 2.01
CA GLY A 237 8.72 10.50 1.90
C GLY A 237 8.25 11.64 1.01
N VAL A 238 7.16 11.46 0.24
CA VAL A 238 6.54 12.52 -0.58
C VAL A 238 5.43 13.24 0.19
N CYS A 239 4.67 12.46 0.95
CA CYS A 239 3.55 12.95 1.71
C CYS A 239 4.09 13.72 2.94
N ASP A 240 3.53 14.92 3.22
CA ASP A 240 3.89 15.67 4.43
C ASP A 240 3.73 14.76 5.66
N PRO A 241 4.64 14.86 6.66
CA PRO A 241 4.53 14.06 7.87
C PRO A 241 3.11 14.21 8.41
N PRO A 242 2.38 13.11 8.63
CA PRO A 242 1.00 13.21 9.05
C PRO A 242 0.94 14.07 10.32
N LEU A 243 0.11 15.10 10.29
CA LEU A 243 -0.37 15.71 11.52
C LEU A 243 -0.92 14.56 12.36
N LYS A 244 -0.30 14.33 13.52
CA LYS A 244 -0.59 13.27 14.50
C LYS A 244 -1.97 12.67 14.28
N VAL A 245 -2.04 11.35 14.04
CA VAL A 245 -3.32 10.61 14.05
C VAL A 245 -4.13 11.09 15.27
N PRO A 246 -5.39 11.53 15.10
CA PRO A 246 -6.20 11.95 16.21
C PRO A 246 -6.23 10.84 17.27
N VAL A 247 -6.00 11.23 18.52
CA VAL A 247 -5.84 10.40 19.73
C VAL A 247 -7.02 9.43 19.99
N TYR A 248 -8.08 9.45 19.18
CA TYR A 248 -9.19 8.50 19.26
C TYR A 248 -8.77 7.03 19.03
N TYR A 249 -7.57 6.79 18.48
CA TYR A 249 -7.02 5.46 18.23
C TYR A 249 -6.16 4.88 19.37
N ASP A 250 -5.94 5.62 20.47
CA ASP A 250 -5.24 5.14 21.69
C ASP A 250 -6.13 4.29 22.62
N ARG A 251 -7.14 3.58 22.09
CA ARG A 251 -7.99 2.70 22.94
C ARG A 251 -7.24 1.47 23.49
N TRP A 252 -5.96 1.33 23.19
CA TRP A 252 -5.06 0.30 23.74
C TRP A 252 -4.06 0.82 24.78
N ALA A 253 -4.01 2.13 25.07
CA ALA A 253 -3.34 2.60 26.28
C ALA A 253 -4.04 2.07 27.55
N ASP A 254 -5.34 1.75 27.46
CA ASP A 254 -6.15 1.22 28.58
C ASP A 254 -6.13 -0.32 28.70
N LYS A 255 -5.33 -1.03 27.87
CA LYS A 255 -5.26 -2.51 27.88
C LYS A 255 -3.88 -3.09 28.09
N VAL A 256 -2.94 -2.31 28.62
CA VAL A 256 -1.88 -2.89 29.44
C VAL A 256 -2.57 -3.30 30.75
N PRO A 257 -2.64 -4.60 31.13
CA PRO A 257 -2.95 -4.92 32.50
C PRO A 257 -1.97 -4.12 33.35
N HIS A 258 -2.49 -3.25 34.21
CA HIS A 258 -1.68 -2.73 35.30
C HIS A 258 -0.98 -3.94 35.92
N GLU A 259 0.35 -3.89 35.94
CA GLU A 259 1.16 -4.64 36.88
C GLU A 259 0.45 -4.50 38.23
N THR A 260 -0.22 -5.56 38.67
CA THR A 260 -0.60 -5.67 40.06
C THR A 260 0.69 -6.07 40.75
N ASP A 261 1.39 -5.06 41.26
CA ASP A 261 2.29 -5.23 42.38
C ASP A 261 1.57 -6.07 43.45
N ASP A 262 2.33 -7.03 43.99
CA ASP A 262 2.08 -7.87 45.17
C ASP A 262 0.96 -7.39 46.10
N TRP A 263 0.05 -8.31 46.48
CA TRP A 263 -0.32 -8.75 47.85
C TRP A 263 -1.42 -9.83 47.76
#